data_AF-A0A6P2D777-F1
#
_entry.id   AF-A0A6P2D777-F1
#
_cell.length_a   1.000
_cell.length_b   1.000
_cell.length_c   1.000
_cell.angle_alpha   90.00
_cell.angle_beta   90.00
_cell.angle_gamma   90.00
#
_symmetry.space_group_name_H-M   'P 1'
#
loop_
_entity.id
_entity.type
_entity.pdbx_description
1 polymer ?
#
loop_
_entity_poly.entity_id
_entity_poly.type
_entity_poly.pdbx_seq_one_letter_code
_entity_poly.pdbx_strand_id
1 'polypeptide(L)'
;MTEAEWLACEDLDRRLTFLCGKETQRKLRLFGIACCRGTVDEITHRRNQPALALAERFADGFATQSERRKQYALLTSDAGDYAPDVCVVSVLHRHASFAAREASYWALVVAGVVADNLVRTQDERPPAIQWAHAQEAARQTDLIRDIFGNPFRPVTFSPDWGTSTAVALASQMYESRDFGAMPILADALQDAGCDNTDVLDHCRDPGPHVRGCWVVDLVLGKE
;
A
#
# COMPACT_ATOMS: atom_id res chain seq x y z
N MET A 1 -14.11 10.83 -13.26
CA MET A 1 -12.88 10.27 -13.83
C MET A 1 -13.27 9.14 -14.75
N THR A 2 -12.74 9.14 -15.97
CA THR A 2 -12.83 8.06 -16.97
C THR A 2 -11.65 7.11 -16.83
N GLU A 3 -11.66 5.98 -17.55
CA GLU A 3 -10.53 5.05 -17.58
C GLU A 3 -9.25 5.70 -18.12
N ALA A 4 -9.34 6.45 -19.23
CA ALA A 4 -8.19 7.14 -19.80
C ALA A 4 -7.61 8.19 -18.82
N GLU A 5 -8.48 8.94 -18.13
CA GLU A 5 -8.05 9.85 -17.07
C GLU A 5 -7.41 9.07 -15.91
N TRP A 6 -7.94 7.92 -15.52
CA TRP A 6 -7.34 7.08 -14.47
C TRP A 6 -5.95 6.58 -14.83
N LEU A 7 -5.74 6.12 -16.05
CA LEU A 7 -4.44 5.62 -16.48
C LEU A 7 -3.40 6.75 -16.56
N ALA A 8 -3.80 7.95 -17.02
CA ALA A 8 -2.93 9.10 -17.18
C ALA A 8 -2.77 10.00 -15.93
N CYS A 9 -3.61 9.86 -14.90
CA CYS A 9 -3.60 10.74 -13.74
C CYS A 9 -2.38 10.48 -12.84
N GLU A 10 -1.50 11.45 -12.67
CA GLU A 10 -0.40 11.39 -11.68
C GLU A 10 -0.80 12.03 -10.33
N ASP A 11 -1.95 12.70 -10.27
CA ASP A 11 -2.50 13.30 -9.05
C ASP A 11 -3.15 12.22 -8.16
N LEU A 12 -2.43 11.87 -7.09
CA LEU A 12 -2.85 10.89 -6.08
C LEU A 12 -4.12 11.32 -5.33
N ASP A 13 -4.25 12.61 -5.01
CA ASP A 13 -5.39 13.13 -4.27
C ASP A 13 -6.68 13.01 -5.09
N ARG A 14 -6.58 13.26 -6.40
CA ARG A 14 -7.69 13.04 -7.35
C ARG A 14 -8.04 11.56 -7.47
N ARG A 15 -7.06 10.65 -7.51
CA ARG A 15 -7.30 9.19 -7.53
C ARG A 15 -7.97 8.72 -6.23
N LEU A 16 -7.43 9.09 -5.07
CA LEU A 16 -7.98 8.71 -3.77
C LEU A 16 -9.39 9.28 -3.57
N THR A 17 -9.64 10.51 -4.00
CA THR A 17 -10.98 11.12 -3.94
C THR A 17 -11.99 10.34 -4.78
N PHE A 18 -11.58 9.81 -5.93
CA PHE A 18 -12.46 8.98 -6.75
C PHE A 18 -12.73 7.60 -6.16
N LEU A 19 -11.75 6.98 -5.51
CA LEU A 19 -11.89 5.68 -4.84
C LEU A 19 -12.71 5.79 -3.54
N CYS A 20 -12.73 6.96 -2.89
CA CYS A 20 -13.54 7.20 -1.71
C CYS A 20 -15.03 6.91 -1.98
N GLY A 21 -15.59 5.96 -1.22
CA GLY A 21 -16.98 5.54 -1.36
C GLY A 21 -17.22 4.48 -2.44
N LYS A 22 -16.19 4.08 -3.19
CA LYS A 22 -16.23 2.97 -4.16
C LYS A 22 -15.47 1.75 -3.70
N GLU A 23 -14.44 1.96 -2.89
CA GLU A 23 -13.59 0.90 -2.36
C GLU A 23 -13.87 0.59 -0.89
N THR A 24 -13.43 -0.59 -0.46
CA THR A 24 -13.61 -1.03 0.92
C THR A 24 -12.75 -0.23 1.90
N GLN A 25 -13.21 -0.14 3.15
CA GLN A 25 -12.41 0.45 4.23
C GLN A 25 -11.09 -0.31 4.45
N ARG A 26 -11.05 -1.61 4.11
CA ARG A 26 -9.86 -2.46 4.20
C ARG A 26 -8.79 -1.98 3.22
N LYS A 27 -9.09 -1.91 1.92
CA LYS A 27 -8.13 -1.47 0.89
C LYS A 27 -7.58 -0.06 1.13
N LEU A 28 -8.46 0.88 1.51
CA LEU A 28 -8.03 2.24 1.86
C LEU A 28 -7.03 2.26 3.03
N ARG A 29 -7.22 1.42 4.05
CA ARG A 29 -6.25 1.31 5.15
C ARG A 29 -4.95 0.68 4.71
N LEU A 30 -5.02 -0.42 3.94
CA LEU A 30 -3.84 -1.11 3.43
C LEU A 30 -2.98 -0.19 2.55
N PHE A 31 -3.61 0.67 1.74
CA PHE A 31 -2.91 1.71 1.00
C PHE A 31 -2.15 2.69 1.91
N GLY A 32 -2.82 3.23 2.94
CA GLY A 32 -2.14 4.11 3.91
C GLY A 32 -0.99 3.42 4.64
N ILE A 33 -1.17 2.15 5.01
CA ILE A 33 -0.12 1.32 5.64
C ILE A 33 1.05 1.12 4.68
N ALA A 34 0.80 0.83 3.40
CA ALA A 34 1.84 0.66 2.38
C ALA A 34 2.62 1.96 2.11
N CYS A 35 1.94 3.11 2.18
CA CYS A 35 2.58 4.43 2.15
C CYS A 35 3.59 4.54 3.31
N CYS A 36 3.14 4.33 4.55
CA CYS A 36 4.04 4.42 5.71
C CYS A 36 5.11 3.33 5.74
N ARG A 37 4.89 2.14 5.19
CA ARG A 37 5.91 1.07 5.14
C ARG A 37 7.11 1.44 4.26
N GLY A 38 6.91 2.11 3.14
CA GLY A 38 8.03 2.52 2.28
C GLY A 38 8.96 3.54 2.94
N THR A 39 8.47 4.27 3.94
CA THR A 39 9.29 5.22 4.71
C THR A 39 9.93 4.57 5.95
N VAL A 40 9.74 3.26 6.16
CA VAL A 40 10.22 2.57 7.37
C VAL A 40 11.74 2.46 7.40
N ASP A 41 12.36 2.10 6.29
CA ASP A 41 13.81 1.86 6.26
C ASP A 41 14.62 3.16 6.34
N GLU A 42 14.07 4.26 5.86
CA GLU A 42 14.78 5.54 5.85
C GLU A 42 14.65 6.28 7.19
N ILE A 43 13.55 6.08 7.94
CA ILE A 43 13.19 7.01 9.03
C ILE A 43 12.45 6.35 10.20
N THR A 44 11.72 5.26 9.96
CA THR A 44 10.74 4.79 10.95
C THR A 44 11.35 3.67 11.80
N HIS A 45 11.79 4.04 13.00
CA HIS A 45 12.41 3.16 13.99
C HIS A 45 11.62 1.84 14.21
N ARG A 46 12.31 0.74 14.56
CA ARG A 46 11.73 -0.58 14.95
C ARG A 46 10.51 -0.47 15.90
N ARG A 47 10.42 0.65 16.64
CA ARG A 47 9.31 1.01 17.55
C ARG A 47 7.94 1.06 16.86
N ASN A 48 7.88 1.35 15.56
CA ASN A 48 6.62 1.54 14.83
C ASN A 48 6.13 0.28 14.10
N GLN A 49 6.96 -0.77 14.01
CA GLN A 49 6.57 -2.06 13.43
C GLN A 49 5.35 -2.70 14.14
N PRO A 50 5.24 -2.69 15.49
CA PRO A 50 4.05 -3.20 16.17
C PRO A 50 2.77 -2.42 15.81
N ALA A 51 2.89 -1.11 15.60
CA ALA A 51 1.75 -0.27 15.23
C ALA A 51 1.25 -0.56 13.81
N LEU A 52 2.17 -0.68 12.85
CA LEU A 52 1.85 -1.06 11.47
C LEU A 52 1.27 -2.47 11.40
N ALA A 53 1.85 -3.43 12.13
CA ALA A 53 1.31 -4.79 12.21
C ALA A 53 -0.11 -4.83 12.82
N LEU A 54 -0.37 -4.03 13.86
CA LEU A 54 -1.72 -3.88 14.40
C LEU A 54 -2.67 -3.23 13.39
N ALA A 55 -2.23 -2.20 12.66
CA ALA A 55 -3.02 -1.53 11.65
C ALA A 55 -3.43 -2.48 10.50
N GLU A 56 -2.52 -3.36 10.06
CA GLU A 56 -2.81 -4.41 9.06
C GLU A 56 -3.84 -5.41 9.59
N ARG A 57 -3.62 -5.93 10.80
CA ARG A 57 -4.59 -6.82 11.45
C ARG A 57 -5.95 -6.13 11.60
N PHE A 58 -5.97 -4.84 11.91
CA PHE A 58 -7.21 -4.06 12.02
C PHE A 58 -7.90 -3.91 10.66
N ALA A 59 -7.13 -3.65 9.58
CA ALA A 59 -7.66 -3.59 8.22
C ALA A 59 -8.30 -4.93 7.80
N ASP A 60 -7.68 -6.05 8.18
CA ASP A 60 -8.15 -7.41 7.90
C ASP A 60 -9.22 -7.91 8.88
N GLY A 61 -9.67 -7.09 9.84
CA GLY A 61 -10.70 -7.47 10.82
C GLY A 61 -10.21 -8.36 11.97
N PHE A 62 -8.91 -8.64 12.06
CA PHE A 62 -8.27 -9.43 13.12
C PHE A 62 -7.86 -8.62 14.36
N ALA A 63 -8.15 -7.31 14.39
CA ALA A 63 -7.98 -6.46 15.56
C ALA A 63 -9.21 -5.58 15.78
N THR A 64 -9.44 -5.21 17.03
CA THR A 64 -10.63 -4.48 17.48
C THR A 64 -10.46 -2.96 17.41
N GLN A 65 -11.58 -2.24 17.47
CA GLN A 65 -11.57 -0.78 17.59
C GLN A 65 -10.85 -0.29 18.86
N SER A 66 -10.94 -1.08 19.94
CA SER A 66 -10.30 -0.77 21.23
C SER A 66 -8.78 -0.90 21.15
N GLU A 67 -8.26 -2.00 20.59
CA GLU A 67 -6.82 -2.20 20.40
C GLU A 67 -6.21 -1.08 19.57
N ARG A 68 -6.83 -0.76 18.42
CA ARG A 68 -6.36 0.33 17.54
C ARG A 68 -6.40 1.70 18.22
N ARG A 69 -7.40 1.99 19.05
CA ARG A 69 -7.47 3.24 19.83
C ARG A 69 -6.39 3.31 20.91
N LYS A 70 -6.10 2.19 21.59
CA LYS A 70 -5.03 2.12 22.59
C LYS A 70 -3.68 2.39 21.95
N GLN A 71 -3.41 1.77 20.80
CA GLN A 71 -2.16 1.99 20.08
C GLN A 71 -2.01 3.42 19.58
N TYR A 72 -3.09 4.02 19.06
CA TYR A 72 -3.10 5.43 18.68
C TYR A 72 -2.70 6.32 19.87
N ALA A 73 -3.33 6.11 21.03
CA ALA A 73 -3.05 6.90 22.23
C ALA A 73 -1.59 6.80 22.68
N LEU A 74 -1.02 5.59 22.68
CA LEU A 74 0.38 5.34 23.04
C LEU A 74 1.35 6.10 22.13
N LEU A 75 1.14 6.06 20.81
CA LEU A 75 2.01 6.77 19.88
C LEU A 75 1.88 8.29 20.02
N THR A 76 0.68 8.81 20.28
CA THR A 76 0.48 10.25 20.46
C THR A 76 0.94 10.78 21.81
N SER A 77 1.03 9.95 22.85
CA SER A 77 1.55 10.38 24.16
C SER A 77 3.07 10.41 24.20
N ASP A 78 3.72 9.54 23.41
CA ASP A 78 5.18 9.43 23.33
C ASP A 78 5.78 10.22 22.14
N ALA A 79 4.94 10.76 21.26
CA ALA A 79 5.39 11.61 20.17
C ALA A 79 5.80 12.99 20.72
N GLY A 80 7.11 13.18 20.94
CA GLY A 80 7.69 14.49 20.63
C GLY A 80 7.45 14.80 19.14
N ASP A 81 7.62 16.04 18.69
CA ASP A 81 7.35 16.54 17.33
C ASP A 81 8.20 15.87 16.20
N TYR A 82 8.24 14.53 16.14
CA TYR A 82 8.97 13.74 15.17
C TYR A 82 8.00 13.31 14.06
N ALA A 83 8.04 14.05 12.94
CA ALA A 83 7.23 13.82 11.74
C ALA A 83 7.05 12.35 11.27
N PRO A 84 8.02 11.44 11.43
CA PRO A 84 7.90 10.03 11.01
C PRO A 84 6.92 9.20 11.86
N ASP A 85 6.74 9.57 13.13
CA ASP A 85 5.72 8.95 13.97
C ASP A 85 4.32 9.41 13.55
N VAL A 86 4.20 10.59 12.92
CA VAL A 86 2.93 11.14 12.45
C VAL A 86 2.36 10.30 11.31
N CYS A 87 3.18 9.81 10.36
CA CYS A 87 2.69 8.89 9.31
C CYS A 87 2.01 7.66 9.93
N VAL A 88 2.69 7.02 10.89
CA VAL A 88 2.23 5.76 11.51
C VAL A 88 1.00 5.99 12.39
N VAL A 89 0.89 7.15 13.04
CA VAL A 89 -0.33 7.54 13.76
C VAL A 89 -1.52 7.68 12.80
N SER A 90 -1.31 8.22 11.59
CA SER A 90 -2.36 8.45 10.60
C SER A 90 -3.07 7.16 10.17
N VAL A 91 -2.35 6.04 10.04
CA VAL A 91 -2.97 4.76 9.64
C VAL A 91 -3.87 4.15 10.73
N LEU A 92 -3.72 4.60 11.97
CA LEU A 92 -4.57 4.22 13.10
C LEU A 92 -5.83 5.12 13.22
N HIS A 93 -6.11 5.97 12.24
CA HIS A 93 -7.30 6.82 12.27
C HIS A 93 -8.61 6.00 12.19
N ARG A 94 -9.71 6.56 12.72
CA ARG A 94 -11.03 5.90 12.70
C ARG A 94 -11.55 5.70 11.28
N HIS A 95 -11.43 6.70 10.43
CA HIS A 95 -11.94 6.67 9.04
C HIS A 95 -10.84 6.26 8.07
N ALA A 96 -11.08 5.26 7.22
CA ALA A 96 -10.05 4.72 6.32
C ALA A 96 -9.63 5.71 5.22
N SER A 97 -10.55 6.51 4.70
CA SER A 97 -10.25 7.53 3.70
C SER A 97 -9.32 8.61 4.24
N PHE A 98 -9.55 9.05 5.48
CA PHE A 98 -8.66 9.99 6.15
C PHE A 98 -7.29 9.35 6.44
N ALA A 99 -7.28 8.10 6.93
CA ALA A 99 -6.05 7.35 7.15
C ALA A 99 -5.19 7.24 5.88
N ALA A 100 -5.82 6.91 4.74
CA ALA A 100 -5.15 6.79 3.44
C ALA A 100 -4.49 8.11 3.00
N ARG A 101 -5.25 9.21 3.04
CA ARG A 101 -4.79 10.52 2.56
C ARG A 101 -3.69 11.10 3.44
N GLU A 102 -3.88 11.06 4.76
CA GLU A 102 -2.87 11.56 5.69
C GLU A 102 -1.59 10.74 5.61
N ALA A 103 -1.67 9.41 5.55
CA ALA A 103 -0.49 8.57 5.43
C ALA A 103 0.28 8.83 4.13
N SER A 104 -0.44 8.99 3.01
CA SER A 104 0.14 9.35 1.70
C SER A 104 0.85 10.72 1.76
N TYR A 105 0.19 11.74 2.32
CA TYR A 105 0.77 13.07 2.48
C TYR A 105 2.02 13.06 3.37
N TRP A 106 1.94 12.45 4.55
CA TRP A 106 3.07 12.41 5.47
C TRP A 106 4.23 11.60 4.93
N ALA A 107 3.99 10.51 4.20
CA ALA A 107 5.07 9.76 3.54
C ALA A 107 5.85 10.63 2.54
N LEU A 108 5.16 11.50 1.79
CA LEU A 108 5.77 12.43 0.84
C LEU A 108 6.62 13.50 1.55
N VAL A 109 6.11 14.09 2.64
CA VAL A 109 6.86 15.05 3.49
C VAL A 109 8.12 14.40 4.08
N VAL A 110 7.96 13.19 4.60
CA VAL A 110 8.99 12.39 5.27
C VAL A 110 10.12 12.05 4.29
N ALA A 111 9.81 11.64 3.05
CA ALA A 111 10.80 11.43 1.98
C ALA A 111 11.58 12.71 1.65
N GLY A 112 10.90 13.86 1.55
CA GLY A 112 11.53 15.15 1.30
C GLY A 112 12.54 15.55 2.39
N VAL A 113 12.13 15.45 3.66
CA VAL A 113 12.97 15.78 4.83
C VAL A 113 14.23 14.91 4.88
N VAL A 114 14.13 13.61 4.58
CA VAL A 114 15.32 12.75 4.55
C VAL A 114 16.26 13.11 3.43
N ALA A 115 15.74 13.32 2.23
CA ALA A 115 16.58 13.67 1.09
C ALA A 115 17.34 14.98 1.36
N ASP A 116 16.69 15.97 1.98
CA ASP A 116 17.34 17.23 2.36
C ASP A 116 18.44 17.05 3.42
N ASN A 117 18.19 16.20 4.43
CA ASN A 117 19.18 15.87 5.46
C ASN A 117 20.38 15.09 4.90
N LEU A 118 20.17 14.20 3.92
CA LEU A 118 21.24 13.46 3.25
C LEU A 118 22.06 14.36 2.32
N VAL A 119 21.43 15.27 1.57
CA VAL A 119 22.13 16.15 0.62
C VAL A 119 22.91 17.28 1.30
N ARG A 120 22.55 17.70 2.54
CA ARG A 120 23.45 18.55 3.36
C ARG A 120 24.85 17.96 3.59
N THR A 121 25.08 16.68 3.26
CA THR A 121 26.38 16.02 3.38
C THR A 121 27.17 15.88 2.07
N GLN A 122 26.60 16.17 0.89
CA GLN A 122 27.28 16.01 -0.40
C GLN A 122 26.87 17.09 -1.43
N ASP A 123 27.86 17.75 -2.02
CA ASP A 123 27.72 18.84 -3.01
C ASP A 123 26.87 18.46 -4.24
N GLU A 124 26.09 19.45 -4.68
CA GLU A 124 25.44 19.64 -5.99
C GLU A 124 24.59 18.48 -6.58
N ARG A 125 23.30 18.45 -6.20
CA ARG A 125 22.20 17.78 -6.94
C ARG A 125 20.98 18.71 -7.05
N PRO A 126 20.03 18.49 -8.00
CA PRO A 126 18.75 19.21 -8.03
C PRO A 126 18.06 19.14 -6.65
N PRO A 127 17.14 20.06 -6.29
CA PRO A 127 16.68 20.19 -4.91
C PRO A 127 16.21 18.84 -4.39
N ALA A 128 16.97 18.23 -3.47
CA ALA A 128 16.86 16.82 -3.07
C ALA A 128 15.41 16.43 -2.73
N ILE A 129 14.70 17.38 -2.13
CA ILE A 129 13.28 17.33 -1.78
C ILE A 129 12.40 17.08 -3.00
N GLN A 130 12.57 17.81 -4.11
CA GLN A 130 11.71 17.69 -5.28
C GLN A 130 11.84 16.32 -5.95
N TRP A 131 13.06 15.79 -6.02
CA TRP A 131 13.31 14.46 -6.56
C TRP A 131 12.75 13.35 -5.66
N ALA A 132 12.91 13.48 -4.33
CA ALA A 132 12.34 12.55 -3.38
C ALA A 132 10.81 12.55 -3.42
N HIS A 133 10.19 13.73 -3.50
CA HIS A 133 8.75 13.86 -3.68
C HIS A 133 8.27 13.21 -4.98
N ALA A 134 9.00 13.41 -6.10
CA ALA A 134 8.64 12.81 -7.38
C ALA A 134 8.71 11.27 -7.34
N GLN A 135 9.75 10.71 -6.72
CA GLN A 135 9.85 9.26 -6.54
C GLN A 135 8.78 8.71 -5.61
N GLU A 136 8.52 9.35 -4.48
CA GLU A 136 7.48 8.88 -3.57
C GLU A 136 6.09 8.99 -4.20
N ALA A 137 5.82 10.04 -4.98
CA ALA A 137 4.59 10.16 -5.76
C ALA A 137 4.45 9.04 -6.81
N ALA A 138 5.53 8.70 -7.51
CA ALA A 138 5.54 7.57 -8.45
C ALA A 138 5.28 6.24 -7.72
N ARG A 139 5.98 5.98 -6.60
CA ARG A 139 5.79 4.79 -5.78
C ARG A 139 4.35 4.66 -5.27
N GLN A 140 3.77 5.74 -4.74
CA GLN A 140 2.38 5.74 -4.28
C GLN A 140 1.39 5.53 -5.43
N THR A 141 1.70 5.99 -6.63
CA THR A 141 0.88 5.73 -7.82
C THR A 141 0.89 4.25 -8.17
N ASP A 142 2.05 3.60 -8.08
CA ASP A 142 2.17 2.16 -8.28
C ASP A 142 1.46 1.38 -7.17
N LEU A 143 1.52 1.83 -5.90
CA LEU A 143 0.73 1.24 -4.81
C LEU A 143 -0.78 1.34 -5.04
N ILE A 144 -1.27 2.44 -5.64
CA ILE A 144 -2.69 2.54 -6.01
C ILE A 144 -3.04 1.46 -7.04
N ARG A 145 -2.19 1.26 -8.05
CA ARG A 145 -2.42 0.24 -9.10
C ARG A 145 -2.33 -1.16 -8.52
N ASP A 146 -1.43 -1.40 -7.57
CA ASP A 146 -1.29 -2.67 -6.88
C ASP A 146 -2.50 -3.01 -6.01
N ILE A 147 -2.98 -2.07 -5.19
CA ILE A 147 -4.04 -2.39 -4.21
C ILE A 147 -5.45 -2.31 -4.82
N PHE A 148 -5.67 -1.35 -5.72
CA PHE A 148 -7.01 -1.08 -6.26
C PHE A 148 -7.19 -1.58 -7.69
N GLY A 149 -6.10 -1.94 -8.39
CA GLY A 149 -6.15 -2.32 -9.80
C GLY A 149 -6.68 -1.20 -10.70
N ASN A 150 -7.37 -1.59 -11.77
CA ASN A 150 -8.12 -0.66 -12.61
C ASN A 150 -9.62 -0.72 -12.24
N PRO A 151 -10.19 0.32 -11.59
CA PRO A 151 -11.57 0.32 -11.14
C PRO A 151 -12.60 0.39 -12.29
N PHE A 152 -12.14 0.54 -13.55
CA PHE A 152 -12.97 0.48 -14.75
C PHE A 152 -12.95 -0.90 -15.42
N ARG A 153 -12.08 -1.81 -14.97
CA ARG A 153 -11.95 -3.19 -15.46
C ARG A 153 -12.05 -4.18 -14.29
N PRO A 154 -13.21 -4.29 -13.63
CA PRO A 154 -13.38 -5.26 -12.56
C PRO A 154 -13.20 -6.68 -13.11
N VAL A 155 -12.35 -7.46 -12.46
CA VAL A 155 -12.09 -8.86 -12.82
C VAL A 155 -13.00 -9.76 -12.00
N THR A 156 -13.75 -10.64 -12.68
CA THR A 156 -14.48 -11.74 -12.03
C THR A 156 -13.53 -12.93 -11.90
N PHE A 157 -13.13 -13.27 -10.69
CA PHE A 157 -12.21 -14.37 -10.44
C PHE A 157 -12.91 -15.73 -10.57
N SER A 158 -12.40 -16.61 -11.42
CA SER A 158 -12.91 -17.97 -11.56
C SER A 158 -12.44 -18.85 -10.39
N PRO A 159 -13.31 -19.63 -9.74
CA PRO A 159 -12.89 -20.59 -8.71
C PRO A 159 -11.85 -21.60 -9.20
N ASP A 160 -11.86 -21.94 -10.49
CA ASP A 160 -10.91 -22.88 -11.09
C ASP A 160 -9.46 -22.36 -11.04
N TRP A 161 -9.26 -21.04 -11.03
CA TRP A 161 -7.95 -20.42 -10.91
C TRP A 161 -7.38 -20.53 -9.50
N GLY A 162 -8.25 -20.67 -8.48
CA GLY A 162 -7.92 -20.77 -7.06
C GLY A 162 -7.40 -22.14 -6.64
N THR A 163 -6.46 -22.71 -7.39
CA THR A 163 -5.84 -24.00 -7.04
C THR A 163 -5.14 -23.95 -5.68
N SER A 164 -4.93 -25.11 -5.05
CA SER A 164 -4.21 -25.18 -3.77
C SER A 164 -2.81 -24.56 -3.84
N THR A 165 -2.12 -24.69 -4.99
CA THR A 165 -0.83 -24.06 -5.25
C THR A 165 -0.95 -22.54 -5.29
N ALA A 166 -1.88 -21.98 -6.07
CA ALA A 166 -2.09 -20.54 -6.16
C ALA A 166 -2.44 -19.93 -4.79
N VAL A 167 -3.34 -20.58 -4.05
CA VAL A 167 -3.74 -20.15 -2.70
C VAL A 167 -2.58 -20.23 -1.72
N ALA A 168 -1.74 -21.26 -1.79
CA ALA A 168 -0.57 -21.40 -0.92
C ALA A 168 0.48 -20.30 -1.18
N LEU A 169 0.80 -20.02 -2.45
CA LEU A 169 1.69 -18.93 -2.85
C LEU A 169 1.16 -17.58 -2.36
N ALA A 170 -0.10 -17.29 -2.67
CA ALA A 170 -0.76 -16.05 -2.27
C ALA A 170 -0.77 -15.87 -0.73
N SER A 171 -1.11 -16.94 0.00
CA SER A 171 -1.14 -16.90 1.47
C SER A 171 0.25 -16.68 2.07
N GLN A 172 1.27 -17.34 1.53
CA GLN A 172 2.65 -17.17 1.98
C GLN A 172 3.12 -15.73 1.78
N MET A 173 2.95 -15.17 0.58
CA MET A 173 3.32 -13.78 0.28
C MET A 173 2.56 -12.80 1.17
N TYR A 174 1.27 -13.03 1.38
CA TYR A 174 0.41 -12.18 2.20
C TYR A 174 0.89 -12.11 3.67
N GLU A 175 1.29 -13.25 4.25
CA GLU A 175 1.76 -13.32 5.65
C GLU A 175 3.20 -12.86 5.83
N SER A 176 4.11 -13.24 4.92
CA SER A 176 5.51 -12.84 4.97
C SER A 176 5.72 -11.38 4.57
N ARG A 177 4.81 -10.81 3.76
CA ARG A 177 4.98 -9.54 3.01
C ARG A 177 6.13 -9.59 1.99
N ASP A 178 6.55 -10.79 1.61
CA ASP A 178 7.50 -11.02 0.54
C ASP A 178 6.73 -11.48 -0.69
N PHE A 179 6.63 -10.60 -1.68
CA PHE A 179 5.90 -10.82 -2.92
C PHE A 179 6.80 -11.24 -4.08
N GLY A 180 8.03 -11.70 -3.80
CA GLY A 180 8.97 -12.14 -4.84
C GLY A 180 8.48 -13.34 -5.67
N ALA A 181 7.46 -14.07 -5.20
CA ALA A 181 6.85 -15.18 -5.91
C ALA A 181 5.69 -14.79 -6.83
N MET A 182 5.42 -13.49 -7.06
CA MET A 182 4.33 -13.03 -7.94
C MET A 182 4.42 -13.58 -9.38
N PRO A 183 5.61 -13.65 -10.03
CA PRO A 183 5.70 -14.29 -11.35
C PRO A 183 5.33 -15.78 -11.34
N ILE A 184 5.66 -16.49 -10.24
CA ILE A 184 5.30 -17.91 -10.06
C ILE A 184 3.78 -18.06 -9.85
N LEU A 185 3.16 -17.09 -9.16
CA LEU A 185 1.70 -17.03 -9.05
C LEU A 185 1.06 -16.83 -10.44
N ALA A 186 1.64 -16.00 -11.30
CA ALA A 186 1.16 -15.84 -12.68
C ALA A 186 1.13 -17.17 -13.43
N ASP A 187 2.21 -17.94 -13.35
CA ASP A 187 2.33 -19.24 -14.00
C ASP A 187 1.33 -20.25 -13.41
N ALA A 188 1.19 -20.29 -12.08
CA ALA A 188 0.21 -21.15 -11.42
C ALA A 188 -1.25 -20.82 -11.79
N LEU A 189 -1.58 -19.53 -11.94
CA LEU A 189 -2.89 -19.09 -12.41
C LEU A 189 -3.11 -19.46 -13.88
N GLN A 190 -2.09 -19.28 -14.72
CA GLN A 190 -2.15 -19.62 -16.15
C GLN A 190 -2.31 -21.14 -16.36
N ASP A 191 -1.58 -21.96 -15.61
CA ASP A 191 -1.70 -23.42 -15.62
C ASP A 191 -3.09 -23.90 -15.17
N ALA A 192 -3.73 -23.14 -14.27
CA ALA A 192 -5.12 -23.36 -13.85
C ALA A 192 -6.16 -22.86 -14.88
N GLY A 193 -5.72 -22.36 -16.04
CA GLY A 193 -6.60 -21.89 -17.11
C GLY A 193 -6.98 -20.42 -17.03
N CYS A 194 -6.26 -19.59 -16.27
CA CYS A 194 -6.42 -18.14 -16.33
C CYS A 194 -5.84 -17.60 -17.64
N ASP A 195 -6.69 -16.94 -18.44
CA ASP A 195 -6.32 -16.26 -19.69
C ASP A 195 -6.50 -14.74 -19.61
N ASN A 196 -6.87 -14.21 -18.43
CA ASN A 196 -7.06 -12.78 -18.22
C ASN A 196 -5.70 -12.06 -18.23
N THR A 197 -5.47 -11.24 -19.26
CA THR A 197 -4.21 -10.51 -19.42
C THR A 197 -3.94 -9.52 -18.30
N ASP A 198 -4.96 -8.82 -17.79
CA ASP A 198 -4.78 -7.84 -16.72
C ASP A 198 -4.27 -8.51 -15.43
N VAL A 199 -4.75 -9.72 -15.12
CA VAL A 199 -4.29 -10.53 -13.96
C VAL A 199 -2.85 -11.01 -14.18
N LEU A 200 -2.57 -11.64 -15.33
CA LEU A 200 -1.27 -12.24 -15.60
C LEU A 200 -0.17 -11.19 -15.76
N ASP A 201 -0.46 -10.09 -16.44
CA ASP A 201 0.49 -9.00 -16.63
C ASP A 201 0.77 -8.30 -15.30
N HIS A 202 -0.23 -8.10 -14.45
CA HIS A 202 -0.01 -7.56 -13.11
C HIS A 202 0.90 -8.46 -12.26
N CYS A 203 0.69 -9.78 -12.26
CA CYS A 203 1.58 -10.70 -11.52
C CYS A 203 3.02 -10.73 -12.05
N ARG A 204 3.20 -10.50 -13.36
CA ARG A 204 4.52 -10.45 -14.01
C ARG A 204 5.17 -9.07 -13.93
N ASP A 205 4.39 -8.05 -13.62
CA ASP A 205 4.90 -6.70 -13.41
C ASP A 205 5.86 -6.69 -12.21
N PRO A 206 7.05 -6.09 -12.37
CA PRO A 206 8.05 -6.05 -11.31
C PRO A 206 7.68 -5.09 -10.17
N GLY A 207 6.56 -4.36 -10.29
CA GLY A 207 6.15 -3.28 -9.40
C GLY A 207 6.07 -3.67 -7.93
N PRO A 208 5.94 -2.68 -7.02
CA PRO A 208 5.76 -3.01 -5.63
C PRO A 208 4.44 -3.74 -5.46
N HIS A 209 4.52 -5.02 -5.09
CA HIS A 209 3.38 -5.81 -4.62
C HIS A 209 3.36 -5.74 -3.09
N VAL A 210 2.22 -5.39 -2.51
CA VAL A 210 2.07 -5.24 -1.07
C VAL A 210 0.83 -5.97 -0.54
N ARG A 211 0.70 -6.05 0.79
CA ARG A 211 -0.51 -6.58 1.42
C ARG A 211 -1.70 -5.71 0.99
N GLY A 212 -2.66 -6.34 0.30
CA GLY A 212 -3.77 -5.66 -0.35
C GLY A 212 -3.69 -5.65 -1.88
N CYS A 213 -2.61 -6.20 -2.47
CA CYS A 213 -2.50 -6.47 -3.91
C CYS A 213 -3.79 -7.11 -4.44
N TRP A 214 -4.39 -6.51 -5.47
CA TRP A 214 -5.73 -6.88 -5.94
C TRP A 214 -5.79 -8.32 -6.46
N VAL A 215 -4.75 -8.83 -7.14
CA VAL A 215 -4.73 -10.24 -7.58
C VAL A 215 -4.61 -11.20 -6.40
N VAL A 216 -3.72 -10.90 -5.45
CA VAL A 216 -3.56 -11.73 -4.25
C VAL A 216 -4.85 -11.75 -3.43
N ASP A 217 -5.52 -10.60 -3.29
CA ASP A 217 -6.79 -10.50 -2.61
C ASP A 217 -7.90 -11.29 -3.33
N LEU A 218 -7.94 -11.29 -4.67
CA LEU A 218 -8.86 -12.15 -5.42
C LEU A 218 -8.62 -13.64 -5.16
N VAL A 219 -7.35 -14.08 -5.18
CA VAL A 219 -6.99 -15.48 -4.90
C VAL A 219 -7.38 -15.89 -3.47
N LEU A 220 -7.25 -14.97 -2.50
CA LEU A 220 -7.54 -15.22 -1.10
C LEU A 220 -8.99 -14.90 -0.69
N GLY A 221 -9.82 -14.41 -1.61
CA GLY A 221 -11.21 -13.99 -1.34
C GLY A 221 -11.32 -12.83 -0.36
N LYS A 222 -10.49 -11.79 -0.53
CA LYS A 222 -10.36 -10.62 0.37
C LYS A 222 -10.85 -9.28 -0.21
N GLU A 223 -11.47 -9.28 -1.38
CA GLU A 223 -12.11 -8.09 -1.99
C GLU A 223 -13.23 -7.48 -1.13
#